data_AF-A0A520BGI6-F1
#
_entry.id   AF-A0A520BGI6-F1
#
_cell.length_a   1.000
_cell.length_b   1.000
_cell.length_c   1.000
_cell.angle_alpha   90.00
_cell.angle_beta   90.00
_cell.angle_gamma   90.00
#
_symmetry.space_group_name_H-M   'P 1'
#
loop_
_entity.id
_entity.type
_entity.pdbx_description
1 polymer ?
#
loop_
_entity_poly.entity_id
_entity_poly.type
_entity_poly.pdbx_seq_one_letter_code
_entity_poly.pdbx_strand_id
1 'polypeptide(L)'
;MNFKNVKYDLSAKLRVCFVLTYCLIVVYSCKKEIVGQLDNKKQSSEKVNWAIDYYEKNLKEKTDNIVFLSSGKIANVSDKMSINIRTPHWRTAEAGENSFYEFIETDITSSRKTTPTFKVVVDPNQVPQADLEVIGASFDRLLIFKDKNGFVNQRVITYVPDIQYYKKNKGGIR
;
A
#
# COMPACT_ATOMS: atom_id res chain seq x y z
N MET A 1 72.50 -36.68 1.04
CA MET A 1 71.03 -36.71 0.84
C MET A 1 70.46 -35.38 1.31
N ASN A 2 69.94 -34.56 0.38
CA ASN A 2 69.39 -33.23 0.68
C ASN A 2 67.89 -33.33 0.92
N PHE A 3 67.44 -33.13 2.17
CA PHE A 3 66.02 -32.97 2.49
C PHE A 3 65.59 -31.54 2.14
N LYS A 4 64.86 -31.37 1.04
CA LYS A 4 64.17 -30.12 0.73
C LYS A 4 62.96 -29.97 1.66
N ASN A 5 63.04 -28.99 2.55
CA ASN A 5 61.92 -28.55 3.38
C ASN A 5 60.79 -27.99 2.50
N VAL A 6 59.73 -28.77 2.31
CA VAL A 6 58.48 -28.29 1.71
C VAL A 6 57.69 -27.57 2.78
N LYS A 7 57.86 -26.25 2.88
CA LYS A 7 56.96 -25.38 3.67
C LYS A 7 55.64 -25.29 2.91
N TYR A 8 54.71 -26.19 3.22
CA TYR A 8 53.35 -26.08 2.71
C TYR A 8 52.72 -24.77 3.23
N ASP A 9 52.21 -23.97 2.30
CA ASP A 9 51.57 -22.69 2.53
C ASP A 9 50.19 -22.88 3.19
N LEU A 10 50.23 -23.22 4.49
CA LEU A 10 49.06 -23.45 5.33
C LEU A 10 48.16 -22.19 5.42
N SER A 11 48.78 -21.01 5.26
CA SER A 11 48.12 -19.70 5.24
C SER A 11 47.16 -19.56 4.05
N ALA A 12 47.57 -19.99 2.85
CA ALA A 12 46.73 -19.89 1.66
C ALA A 12 45.45 -20.74 1.76
N LYS A 13 45.56 -21.98 2.26
CA LYS A 13 44.41 -22.88 2.44
C LYS A 13 43.42 -22.36 3.47
N LEU A 14 43.92 -21.81 4.58
CA LEU A 14 43.09 -21.25 5.64
C LEU A 14 42.25 -20.06 5.15
N ARG A 15 42.86 -19.17 4.35
CA ARG A 15 42.15 -18.01 3.76
C ARG A 15 41.03 -18.43 2.81
N VAL A 16 41.26 -19.46 1.98
CA VAL A 16 40.23 -19.98 1.06
C VAL A 16 39.04 -20.58 1.83
N CYS A 17 39.29 -21.31 2.92
CA CYS A 17 38.22 -21.85 3.77
C CYS A 17 37.37 -20.75 4.43
N PHE A 18 37.98 -19.67 4.90
CA PHE A 18 37.23 -18.55 5.49
C PHE A 18 36.36 -17.81 4.45
N VAL A 19 36.85 -17.62 3.23
CA VAL A 19 36.06 -16.98 2.16
C VAL A 19 34.87 -17.87 1.76
N LEU A 20 35.08 -19.18 1.61
CA LEU A 20 34.01 -20.11 1.25
C LEU A 20 32.92 -20.18 2.34
N THR A 21 33.33 -20.25 3.61
CA THR A 21 32.38 -20.25 4.74
C THR A 21 31.62 -18.93 4.84
N TYR A 22 32.28 -17.79 4.65
CA TYR A 22 31.61 -16.49 4.61
C TYR A 22 30.58 -16.39 3.46
N CYS A 23 30.94 -16.82 2.25
CA CYS A 23 30.01 -16.85 1.11
C CYS A 23 28.78 -17.74 1.39
N LEU A 24 28.96 -18.90 2.02
CA LEU A 24 27.84 -19.78 2.38
C LEU A 24 26.90 -19.15 3.41
N ILE A 25 27.45 -18.42 4.40
CA ILE A 25 26.65 -17.70 5.41
C ILE A 25 25.83 -16.59 4.74
N VAL A 26 26.43 -15.81 3.83
CA VAL A 26 25.74 -14.74 3.10
C VAL A 26 24.60 -15.31 2.25
N VAL A 27 24.86 -16.38 1.48
CA VAL A 27 23.82 -17.03 0.66
C VAL A 27 22.69 -17.60 1.52
N TYR A 28 23.01 -18.22 2.66
CA TYR A 28 22.00 -18.75 3.58
C TYR A 28 21.15 -17.63 4.20
N SER A 29 21.77 -16.51 4.57
CA SER A 29 21.07 -15.36 5.13
C SER A 29 20.11 -14.72 4.11
N CYS A 30 20.55 -14.54 2.86
CA CYS A 30 19.68 -14.04 1.78
C CYS A 30 18.51 -14.99 1.51
N LYS A 31 18.72 -16.31 1.54
CA LYS A 31 17.65 -17.29 1.32
C LYS A 31 16.59 -17.23 2.42
N LYS A 32 16.99 -17.06 3.69
CA LYS A 32 16.05 -16.99 4.82
C LYS A 32 15.12 -15.78 4.72
N GLU A 33 15.64 -14.64 4.28
CA GLU A 33 14.85 -13.41 4.09
C GLU A 33 13.82 -13.56 2.97
N ILE A 34 14.21 -14.16 1.84
CA ILE A 34 13.31 -14.41 0.70
C ILE A 34 12.18 -15.39 1.08
N VAL A 35 12.49 -16.48 1.78
CA VAL A 35 11.48 -17.47 2.20
C VAL A 35 10.49 -16.84 3.20
N GLY A 36 10.97 -16.08 4.17
CA GLY A 36 10.09 -15.38 5.12
C GLY A 36 9.15 -14.35 4.45
N GLN A 37 9.63 -13.65 3.41
CA GLN A 37 8.77 -12.74 2.64
C GLN A 37 7.70 -13.48 1.81
N LEU A 38 8.03 -14.65 1.26
CA LEU A 38 7.08 -15.45 0.47
C LEU A 38 5.97 -16.06 1.34
N ASP A 39 6.31 -16.57 2.52
CA ASP A 39 5.34 -17.18 3.44
C ASP A 39 4.36 -16.13 3.98
N ASN A 40 4.86 -14.97 4.41
CA ASN A 40 4.02 -13.85 4.84
C ASN A 40 3.10 -13.35 3.72
N LYS A 41 3.62 -13.27 2.48
CA LYS A 41 2.82 -12.86 1.31
C LYS A 41 1.74 -13.88 0.97
N LYS A 42 2.04 -15.18 1.08
CA LYS A 42 1.08 -16.26 0.82
C LYS A 42 -0.03 -16.29 1.87
N GLN A 43 0.33 -16.16 3.15
CA GLN A 43 -0.65 -16.11 4.24
C GLN A 43 -1.54 -14.86 4.18
N SER A 44 -0.98 -13.70 3.81
CA SER A 44 -1.79 -12.49 3.55
C SER A 44 -2.78 -12.71 2.41
N SER A 45 -2.36 -13.36 1.31
CA SER A 45 -3.25 -13.60 0.17
C SER A 45 -4.47 -14.46 0.50
N GLU A 46 -4.35 -15.46 1.38
CA GLU A 46 -5.48 -16.32 1.75
C GLU A 46 -6.52 -15.58 2.61
N LYS A 47 -6.06 -14.74 3.55
CA LYS A 47 -6.94 -13.91 4.38
C LYS A 47 -7.67 -12.82 3.58
N VAL A 48 -7.12 -12.41 2.44
CA VAL A 48 -7.68 -11.32 1.61
C VAL A 48 -8.75 -11.83 0.63
N ASN A 49 -8.77 -13.12 0.28
CA ASN A 49 -9.63 -13.68 -0.77
C ASN A 49 -11.13 -13.40 -0.57
N TRP A 50 -11.65 -13.54 0.65
CA TRP A 50 -13.08 -13.30 0.90
C TRP A 50 -13.50 -11.85 0.61
N ALA A 51 -12.59 -10.89 0.83
CA ALA A 51 -12.84 -9.48 0.57
C ALA A 51 -12.74 -9.16 -0.93
N ILE A 52 -11.84 -9.84 -1.66
CA ILE A 52 -11.79 -9.80 -3.13
C ILE A 52 -13.13 -10.29 -3.70
N ASP A 53 -13.59 -11.46 -3.26
CA ASP A 53 -14.86 -12.04 -3.72
C ASP A 53 -16.05 -11.11 -3.42
N TYR A 54 -16.09 -10.54 -2.22
CA TYR A 54 -17.11 -9.57 -1.83
C TYR A 54 -17.08 -8.33 -2.74
N TYR A 55 -15.88 -7.80 -3.04
CA TYR A 55 -15.71 -6.65 -3.91
C TYR A 55 -16.16 -6.93 -5.34
N GLU A 56 -15.73 -8.04 -5.92
CA GLU A 56 -16.09 -8.39 -7.29
C GLU A 56 -17.60 -8.60 -7.44
N LYS A 57 -18.24 -9.22 -6.45
CA LYS A 57 -19.68 -9.52 -6.47
C LYS A 57 -20.57 -8.32 -6.17
N ASN A 58 -20.16 -7.44 -5.25
CA ASN A 58 -21.08 -6.43 -4.69
C ASN A 58 -20.69 -4.98 -5.00
N LEU A 59 -19.41 -4.74 -5.28
CA LEU A 59 -18.85 -3.38 -5.30
C LEU A 59 -18.43 -2.95 -6.69
N LYS A 60 -17.76 -3.82 -7.46
CA LYS A 60 -17.17 -3.50 -8.77
C LYS A 60 -18.15 -2.75 -9.68
N GLU A 61 -19.35 -3.29 -9.88
CA GLU A 61 -20.39 -2.70 -10.74
C GLU A 61 -21.05 -1.44 -10.13
N LYS A 62 -21.02 -1.29 -8.79
CA LYS A 62 -21.59 -0.14 -8.09
C LYS A 62 -20.63 1.05 -8.03
N THR A 63 -19.33 0.80 -7.91
CA THR A 63 -18.28 1.84 -7.97
C THR A 63 -18.19 2.51 -9.34
N ASP A 64 -18.53 1.79 -10.40
CA ASP A 64 -18.61 2.34 -11.76
C ASP A 64 -19.83 3.27 -11.96
N ASN A 65 -20.74 3.37 -10.99
CA ASN A 65 -21.98 4.15 -11.12
C ASN A 65 -22.15 5.25 -10.05
N ILE A 66 -21.07 5.68 -9.38
CA ILE A 66 -21.17 6.76 -8.38
C ILE A 66 -21.26 8.12 -9.11
N VAL A 67 -22.49 8.56 -9.35
CA VAL A 67 -22.82 9.92 -9.80
C VAL A 67 -22.58 10.87 -8.62
N PHE A 68 -21.56 11.72 -8.73
CA PHE A 68 -21.36 12.83 -7.80
C PHE A 68 -22.46 13.87 -8.04
N LEU A 69 -23.46 13.90 -7.15
CA LEU A 69 -24.41 15.01 -7.08
C LEU A 69 -23.66 16.21 -6.47
N SER A 70 -23.07 17.06 -7.32
CA SER A 70 -22.63 18.38 -6.86
C SER A 70 -23.88 19.18 -6.52
N SER A 71 -24.02 19.51 -5.24
CA SER A 71 -25.07 20.36 -4.72
C SER A 71 -25.10 21.70 -5.48
N GLY A 72 -26.15 21.91 -6.27
CA GLY A 72 -26.49 23.22 -6.83
C GLY A 72 -26.63 23.22 -8.35
N LYS A 73 -27.90 23.28 -8.79
CA LYS A 73 -28.38 23.50 -10.17
C LYS A 73 -28.21 22.29 -11.10
N ILE A 74 -29.35 21.66 -11.35
CA ILE A 74 -29.58 20.75 -12.48
C ILE A 74 -29.44 21.59 -13.76
N ALA A 75 -28.20 21.78 -14.21
CA ALA A 75 -27.91 22.09 -15.59
C ALA A 75 -27.92 20.76 -16.34
N ASN A 76 -28.63 20.69 -17.46
CA ASN A 76 -28.68 19.51 -18.34
C ASN A 76 -27.25 19.03 -18.64
N VAL A 77 -26.81 17.99 -17.93
CA VAL A 77 -25.47 17.42 -18.05
C VAL A 77 -25.45 16.60 -19.32
N SER A 78 -24.58 16.98 -20.25
CA SER A 78 -24.32 16.23 -21.47
C SER A 78 -23.91 14.78 -21.16
N ASP A 79 -24.23 13.86 -22.08
CA ASP A 79 -24.02 12.40 -22.05
C ASP A 79 -22.56 11.91 -21.88
N LYS A 80 -21.64 12.73 -21.35
CA LYS A 80 -20.24 12.38 -21.13
C LYS A 80 -19.74 12.79 -19.75
N MET A 81 -20.53 12.55 -18.70
CA MET A 81 -20.00 12.59 -17.34
C MET A 81 -19.07 11.38 -17.16
N SER A 82 -17.75 11.59 -17.31
CA SER A 82 -16.79 10.50 -17.17
C SER A 82 -16.80 9.94 -15.74
N ILE A 83 -17.05 8.64 -15.63
CA ILE A 83 -17.13 7.89 -14.37
C ILE A 83 -15.79 7.96 -13.62
N ASN A 84 -15.84 8.23 -12.31
CA ASN A 84 -14.66 8.15 -11.45
C ASN A 84 -14.41 6.70 -11.02
N ILE A 85 -13.70 5.95 -11.86
CA ILE A 85 -13.36 4.54 -11.60
C ILE A 85 -12.38 4.48 -10.42
N ARG A 86 -12.72 3.64 -9.43
CA ARG A 86 -11.92 3.35 -8.24
C ARG A 86 -11.42 1.91 -8.31
N THR A 87 -10.11 1.71 -8.24
CA THR A 87 -9.48 0.39 -8.37
C THR A 87 -8.64 0.05 -7.13
N PRO A 88 -9.00 -0.99 -6.36
CA PRO A 88 -8.22 -1.42 -5.20
C PRO A 88 -6.93 -2.15 -5.59
N HIS A 89 -5.89 -2.00 -4.78
CA HIS A 89 -4.58 -2.61 -4.94
C HIS A 89 -4.43 -3.84 -4.04
N TRP A 90 -5.10 -4.95 -4.39
CA TRP A 90 -5.13 -6.16 -3.57
C TRP A 90 -3.76 -6.76 -3.21
N ARG A 91 -2.73 -6.51 -4.04
CA ARG A 91 -1.37 -6.99 -3.77
C ARG A 91 -0.75 -6.37 -2.51
N THR A 92 -1.18 -5.17 -2.12
CA THR A 92 -0.73 -4.46 -0.93
C THR A 92 -1.82 -4.41 0.14
N ALA A 93 -2.84 -5.28 0.04
CA ALA A 93 -3.87 -5.36 1.05
C ALA A 93 -3.32 -5.90 2.36
N GLU A 94 -3.73 -5.28 3.46
CA GLU A 94 -3.39 -5.68 4.82
C GLU A 94 -4.63 -6.28 5.48
N ALA A 95 -4.46 -7.49 6.01
CA ALA A 95 -5.49 -8.16 6.78
C ALA A 95 -5.25 -7.96 8.27
N GLY A 96 -6.29 -7.54 8.99
CA GLY A 96 -6.26 -7.38 10.43
C GLY A 96 -7.50 -7.98 11.08
N GLU A 97 -7.39 -8.25 12.37
CA GLU A 97 -8.51 -8.71 13.18
C GLU A 97 -8.45 -8.06 14.55
N ASN A 98 -9.61 -7.78 15.12
CA ASN A 98 -9.76 -7.34 16.50
C ASN A 98 -10.90 -8.12 17.17
N SER A 99 -11.23 -7.76 18.41
CA SER A 99 -12.27 -8.44 19.19
C SER A 99 -13.68 -8.35 18.59
N PHE A 100 -13.91 -7.55 17.55
CA PHE A 100 -15.23 -7.30 16.97
C PHE A 100 -15.29 -7.55 15.47
N TYR A 101 -14.18 -7.34 14.77
CA TYR A 101 -14.13 -7.31 13.31
C TYR A 101 -12.90 -8.03 12.77
N GLU A 102 -13.10 -8.74 11.68
CA GLU A 102 -12.07 -9.08 10.71
C GLU A 102 -12.11 -8.00 9.62
N PHE A 103 -10.97 -7.42 9.23
CA PHE A 103 -10.94 -6.34 8.26
C PHE A 103 -9.77 -6.47 7.29
N ILE A 104 -10.00 -5.99 6.06
CA ILE A 104 -9.02 -5.88 5.00
C ILE A 104 -8.95 -4.41 4.60
N GLU A 105 -7.75 -3.85 4.60
CA GLU A 105 -7.46 -2.50 4.14
C GLU A 105 -6.60 -2.56 2.87
N THR A 106 -6.96 -1.80 1.84
CA THR A 106 -6.17 -1.74 0.60
C THR A 106 -6.21 -0.34 0.00
N ASP A 107 -5.11 0.09 -0.62
CA ASP A 107 -5.09 1.36 -1.36
C ASP A 107 -6.04 1.34 -2.55
N ILE A 108 -6.65 2.48 -2.85
CA ILE A 108 -7.49 2.69 -4.02
C ILE A 108 -6.82 3.72 -4.92
N THR A 109 -6.71 3.41 -6.21
CA THR A 109 -6.46 4.42 -7.24
C THR A 109 -7.78 4.90 -7.82
N SER A 110 -7.93 6.22 -7.92
CA SER A 110 -9.11 6.86 -8.52
C SER A 110 -8.67 7.61 -9.77
N SER A 111 -9.47 7.56 -10.84
CA SER A 111 -9.18 8.35 -12.05
C SER A 111 -9.23 9.86 -11.79
N ARG A 112 -9.94 10.29 -10.73
CA ARG A 112 -10.01 11.68 -10.27
C ARG A 112 -9.84 11.76 -8.75
N LYS A 113 -9.01 12.72 -8.30
CA LYS A 113 -8.94 13.06 -6.87
C LYS A 113 -10.19 13.82 -6.45
N THR A 114 -10.75 13.42 -5.32
CA THR A 114 -11.99 14.01 -4.77
C THR A 114 -11.78 14.76 -3.46
N THR A 115 -10.53 14.88 -3.00
CA THR A 115 -10.18 15.56 -1.74
C THR A 115 -9.98 17.06 -1.97
N PRO A 116 -10.92 17.95 -1.62
CA PRO A 116 -10.62 19.37 -1.53
C PRO A 116 -9.83 19.62 -0.25
N THR A 117 -8.60 20.11 -0.37
CA THR A 117 -7.86 20.66 0.77
C THR A 117 -7.51 22.11 0.48
N PHE A 118 -8.05 23.01 1.28
CA PHE A 118 -7.76 24.44 1.18
C PHE A 118 -6.68 24.81 2.19
N LYS A 119 -5.79 25.72 1.80
CA LYS A 119 -4.85 26.33 2.74
C LYS A 119 -5.63 27.09 3.80
N VAL A 120 -5.20 26.96 5.06
CA VAL A 120 -5.72 27.79 6.14
C VAL A 120 -5.29 29.23 5.87
N VAL A 121 -6.26 30.10 5.65
CA VAL A 121 -6.01 31.53 5.42
C VAL A 121 -6.42 32.29 6.67
N VAL A 122 -5.50 33.12 7.20
CA VAL A 122 -5.71 33.89 8.43
C VAL A 122 -6.52 35.16 8.15
N ASP A 123 -6.43 35.71 6.93
CA ASP A 123 -7.20 36.87 6.50
C ASP A 123 -8.60 36.46 6.01
N PRO A 124 -9.68 36.90 6.69
CA PRO A 124 -11.05 36.57 6.28
C PRO A 124 -11.46 37.16 4.92
N ASN A 125 -10.72 38.12 4.37
CA ASN A 125 -11.00 38.70 3.05
C ASN A 125 -10.32 37.96 1.89
N GLN A 126 -9.43 37.00 2.18
CA GLN A 126 -8.66 36.31 1.18
C GLN A 126 -9.35 34.99 0.79
N VAL A 127 -9.52 34.78 -0.52
CA VAL A 127 -10.12 33.55 -1.05
C VAL A 127 -9.20 32.35 -0.73
N PRO A 128 -9.72 31.31 -0.07
CA PRO A 128 -8.93 30.10 0.23
C PRO A 128 -8.36 29.48 -1.04
N GLN A 129 -7.04 29.30 -1.08
CA GLN A 129 -6.37 28.66 -2.21
C GLN A 129 -6.23 27.15 -1.95
N ALA A 130 -6.46 26.34 -2.98
CA ALA A 130 -6.22 24.91 -2.92
C ALA A 130 -4.73 24.61 -2.67
N ASP A 131 -4.44 23.67 -1.77
CA ASP A 131 -3.08 23.18 -1.58
C ASP A 131 -2.82 21.98 -2.50
N LEU A 132 -2.25 22.25 -3.68
CA LEU A 132 -1.99 21.22 -4.67
C LEU A 132 -0.98 20.17 -4.20
N GLU A 133 -0.08 20.50 -3.28
CA GLU A 133 0.88 19.54 -2.73
C GLU A 133 0.14 18.54 -1.82
N VAL A 134 -0.67 19.05 -0.90
CA VAL A 134 -1.45 18.20 0.02
C VAL A 134 -2.51 17.41 -0.74
N ILE A 135 -3.20 18.02 -1.72
CA ILE A 135 -4.13 17.31 -2.60
C ILE A 135 -3.41 16.23 -3.39
N GLY A 136 -2.21 16.50 -3.93
CA GLY A 136 -1.38 15.51 -4.63
C GLY A 136 -0.91 14.36 -3.73
N ALA A 137 -0.70 14.66 -2.45
CA ALA A 137 -0.25 13.73 -1.43
C ALA A 137 -1.35 12.87 -0.80
N SER A 138 -2.61 13.31 -0.85
CA SER A 138 -3.73 12.53 -0.29
C SER A 138 -3.93 11.20 -1.02
N PHE A 139 -4.45 10.21 -0.33
CA PHE A 139 -4.81 8.94 -0.96
C PHE A 139 -6.01 8.32 -0.26
N ASP A 140 -6.70 7.45 -1.00
CA ASP A 140 -7.87 6.76 -0.51
C ASP A 140 -7.52 5.29 -0.26
N ARG A 141 -8.09 4.71 0.80
CA ARG A 141 -8.04 3.28 1.08
C ARG A 141 -9.45 2.72 1.20
N LEU A 142 -9.62 1.49 0.76
CA LEU A 142 -10.83 0.69 0.92
C LEU A 142 -10.66 -0.17 2.16
N LEU A 143 -11.55 0.02 3.13
CA LEU A 143 -11.70 -0.86 4.28
C LEU A 143 -12.93 -1.74 4.06
N ILE A 144 -12.75 -3.05 3.96
CA ILE A 144 -13.84 -4.04 3.98
C ILE A 144 -13.74 -4.77 5.31
N PHE A 145 -14.81 -4.81 6.08
CA PHE A 145 -14.83 -5.44 7.38
C PHE A 145 -16.05 -6.33 7.57
N LYS A 146 -15.83 -7.43 8.27
CA LYS A 146 -16.83 -8.44 8.62
C LYS A 146 -16.94 -8.53 10.13
N ASP A 147 -18.14 -8.43 10.66
CA ASP A 147 -18.38 -8.65 12.08
C ASP A 147 -18.37 -10.15 12.45
N LYS A 148 -18.47 -10.45 13.75
CA LYS A 148 -18.57 -11.84 14.24
C LYS A 148 -19.82 -12.58 13.76
N ASN A 149 -20.86 -11.87 13.34
CA ASN A 149 -22.11 -12.44 12.83
C ASN A 149 -22.06 -12.68 11.31
N GLY A 150 -20.96 -12.32 10.64
CA GLY A 150 -20.78 -12.45 9.20
C GLY A 150 -21.34 -11.27 8.39
N PHE A 151 -21.78 -10.19 9.02
CA PHE A 151 -22.21 -8.99 8.33
C PHE A 151 -21.00 -8.25 7.75
N VAL A 152 -20.97 -8.09 6.42
CA VAL A 152 -19.88 -7.42 5.70
C VAL A 152 -20.30 -6.00 5.33
N ASN A 153 -19.42 -5.05 5.63
CA ASN A 153 -19.59 -3.65 5.26
C ASN A 153 -18.28 -3.08 4.72
N GLN A 154 -18.35 -1.90 4.11
CA GLN A 154 -17.21 -1.24 3.51
C GLN A 154 -17.18 0.26 3.83
N ARG A 155 -15.97 0.83 3.82
CA ARG A 155 -15.76 2.27 3.93
C ARG A 155 -14.55 2.69 3.12
N VAL A 156 -14.67 3.82 2.41
CA VAL A 156 -13.50 4.50 1.85
C VAL A 156 -12.97 5.50 2.87
N ILE A 157 -11.69 5.42 3.16
CA ILE A 157 -10.98 6.29 4.09
C ILE A 157 -10.01 7.14 3.28
N THR A 158 -10.19 8.46 3.33
CA THR A 158 -9.27 9.42 2.70
C THR A 158 -8.24 9.86 3.73
N TYR A 159 -6.98 9.56 3.47
CA TYR A 159 -5.84 10.03 4.25
C TYR A 159 -5.33 11.34 3.66
N VAL A 160 -5.32 12.38 4.48
CA VAL A 160 -4.81 13.71 4.12
C VAL A 160 -3.58 13.98 4.99
N PRO A 161 -2.37 13.91 4.41
CA PRO A 161 -1.14 14.13 5.17
C PRO A 161 -0.98 15.61 5.52
N ASP A 162 -0.39 15.87 6.70
CA ASP A 162 0.13 17.20 6.99
C ASP A 162 1.26 17.55 6.01
N ILE A 163 1.36 18.81 5.59
CA ILE A 163 2.40 19.27 4.66
C ILE A 163 3.82 19.03 5.19
N GLN A 164 4.05 19.13 6.49
CA GLN A 164 5.32 18.81 7.12
C GLN A 164 5.63 17.32 7.00
N TYR A 165 4.62 16.47 7.21
CA TYR A 165 4.75 15.02 7.06
C TYR A 165 5.04 14.63 5.60
N TYR A 166 4.33 15.24 4.64
CA TYR A 166 4.58 15.04 3.21
C TYR A 166 6.01 15.40 2.82
N LYS A 167 6.49 16.59 3.23
CA LYS A 167 7.85 17.06 2.94
C LYS A 167 8.91 16.14 3.54
N LYS A 168 8.72 15.70 4.78
CA LYS A 168 9.63 14.77 5.45
C LYS A 168 9.77 13.44 4.69
N ASN A 169 8.66 12.93 4.15
CA ASN A 169 8.62 11.65 3.45
C ASN A 169 8.83 11.78 1.92
N LYS A 170 9.19 12.96 1.41
CA LYS A 170 9.42 13.23 -0.02
C LYS A 170 8.25 12.76 -0.91
N GLY A 171 7.03 12.82 -0.39
CA GLY A 171 5.83 12.34 -1.07
C GLY A 171 5.59 10.82 -1.08
N GLY A 172 6.46 10.02 -0.46
CA GLY A 172 6.23 8.59 -0.22
C GLY A 172 5.46 8.37 1.09
N ILE A 173 4.12 8.41 1.05
CA ILE A 173 3.26 8.29 2.24
C ILE A 173 2.41 7.01 2.21
N ARG A 174 2.71 6.10 1.28
CA ARG A 174 1.93 4.89 1.03
C ARG A 174 2.54 3.70 1.76
#